data_AF-A0A6L5HYZ7-F1
#
_entry.id   AF-A0A6L5HYZ7-F1
#
_cell.length_a   1.000
_cell.length_b   1.000
_cell.length_c   1.000
_cell.angle_alpha   90.00
_cell.angle_beta   90.00
_cell.angle_gamma   90.00
#
_symmetry.space_group_name_H-M   'P 1'
#
loop_
_entity.id
_entity.type
_entity.pdbx_description
1 polymer ?
#
loop_
_entity_poly.entity_id
_entity_poly.type
_entity_poly.pdbx_seq_one_letter_code
_entity_poly.pdbx_strand_id
1 'polypeptide(L)'
;MKPASRRIAFFMVFICIAGVIWEASQWWEKGLAERLGDPEISPGGCYRVESFKPFWVLPNIFHRRPDPNEVHSPEWFPWWGYPGFFRLYDHRTEELISETKVHDWDSIVEKVSWGGGSGQVRSGMIRIGPNLPDCIGDIPGKVRREQ
;
A
#
# COMPACT_ATOMS: atom_id res chain seq x y z
N MET A 1 20.99 -43.18 7.69
CA MET A 1 19.56 -42.79 7.57
C MET A 1 18.93 -43.52 6.40
N LYS A 2 17.72 -44.07 6.54
CA LYS A 2 17.01 -44.75 5.44
C LYS A 2 16.75 -43.75 4.29
N PRO A 3 16.84 -44.16 3.01
CA PRO A 3 16.68 -43.25 1.87
C PRO A 3 15.34 -42.48 1.87
N ALA A 4 14.26 -43.08 2.39
CA ALA A 4 12.98 -42.40 2.59
C ALA A 4 13.06 -41.21 3.58
N SER A 5 13.83 -41.36 4.68
CA SER A 5 14.04 -40.31 5.68
C SER A 5 14.84 -39.13 5.13
N ARG A 6 15.82 -39.39 4.25
CA ARG A 6 16.59 -38.33 3.57
C ARG A 6 15.73 -37.53 2.59
N ARG A 7 14.82 -38.20 1.86
CA ARG A 7 13.85 -37.52 0.97
C ARG A 7 12.90 -36.63 1.75
N ILE A 8 12.33 -37.13 2.85
CA ILE A 8 11.43 -36.36 3.72
C ILE A 8 12.15 -35.13 4.29
N ALA A 9 13.38 -35.30 4.79
CA ALA A 9 14.18 -34.18 5.30
C ALA A 9 14.43 -33.12 4.22
N PHE A 10 14.75 -33.54 2.98
CA PHE A 10 14.93 -32.63 1.86
C PHE A 10 13.67 -31.84 1.53
N PHE A 11 12.52 -32.50 1.45
CA PHE A 11 11.24 -31.83 1.20
C PHE A 11 10.89 -30.81 2.28
N MET A 12 11.09 -31.14 3.57
CA MET A 12 10.83 -30.18 4.65
C MET A 12 11.75 -28.96 4.57
N VAL A 13 13.04 -29.17 4.32
CA VAL A 13 14.00 -28.06 4.14
C VAL A 13 13.59 -27.18 2.96
N PHE A 14 13.20 -27.78 1.84
CA PHE A 14 12.74 -27.03 0.68
C PHE A 14 11.51 -26.15 0.99
N ILE A 15 10.50 -26.70 1.68
CA ILE A 15 9.30 -25.94 2.08
C ILE A 15 9.66 -24.77 3.01
N CYS A 16 10.54 -24.99 3.98
CA CYS A 16 11.00 -23.92 4.86
C CYS A 16 11.70 -22.79 4.10
N ILE A 17 12.62 -23.13 3.18
CA ILE A 17 13.33 -22.14 2.36
C ILE A 17 12.34 -21.39 1.47
N ALA A 18 11.43 -22.10 0.79
CA ALA A 18 10.42 -21.48 -0.06
C ALA A 18 9.53 -20.50 0.73
N GLY A 19 9.12 -20.87 1.94
CA GLY A 19 8.34 -20.00 2.82
C GLY A 19 9.07 -18.70 3.22
N VAL A 20 10.36 -18.80 3.57
CA VAL A 20 11.17 -17.62 3.91
C VAL A 20 11.39 -16.73 2.69
N ILE A 21 11.67 -17.31 1.53
CA ILE A 21 11.82 -16.55 0.28
C ILE A 21 10.52 -15.84 -0.08
N TRP A 22 9.37 -16.48 0.12
CA TRP A 22 8.06 -15.89 -0.16
C TRP A 22 7.72 -14.71 0.77
N GLU A 23 7.99 -14.80 2.07
CA GLU A 23 7.78 -13.64 2.97
C GLU A 23 8.75 -12.49 2.61
N ALA A 24 10.00 -12.81 2.23
CA ALA A 24 10.95 -11.81 1.75
C ALA A 24 10.53 -11.20 0.40
N SER A 25 9.78 -11.94 -0.43
CA SER A 25 9.31 -11.45 -1.73
C SER A 25 8.43 -10.23 -1.62
N GLN A 26 7.53 -10.23 -0.63
CA GLN A 26 6.56 -9.16 -0.44
C GLN A 26 7.23 -7.78 -0.30
N TRP A 27 8.44 -7.72 0.26
CA TRP A 27 9.17 -6.46 0.43
C TRP A 27 9.74 -5.94 -0.89
N TRP A 28 10.47 -6.76 -1.64
CA TRP A 28 11.09 -6.29 -2.90
C TRP A 28 10.06 -6.18 -4.03
N GLU A 29 9.00 -6.97 -4.04
CA GLU A 29 7.89 -6.87 -5.01
C GLU A 29 7.18 -5.51 -4.89
N LYS A 30 7.16 -4.92 -3.69
CA LYS A 30 6.65 -3.56 -3.45
C LYS A 30 7.68 -2.48 -3.77
N GLY A 31 8.97 -2.76 -3.57
CA GLY A 31 10.07 -1.87 -3.96
C GLY A 31 10.20 -1.71 -5.48
N LEU A 32 9.93 -2.79 -6.24
CA LEU A 32 9.95 -2.82 -7.71
C LEU A 32 8.59 -2.43 -8.34
N ALA A 33 7.66 -1.92 -7.54
CA ALA A 33 6.33 -1.57 -8.01
C ALA A 33 6.34 -0.47 -9.09
N GLU A 34 5.42 -0.59 -10.04
CA GLU A 34 5.24 0.38 -11.12
C GLU A 34 4.27 1.48 -10.67
N ARG A 35 4.62 2.74 -10.93
CA ARG A 35 3.71 3.86 -10.66
C ARG A 35 2.55 3.81 -11.65
N LEU A 36 1.34 3.89 -11.11
CA LEU A 36 0.09 3.96 -11.87
C LEU A 36 -0.32 5.42 -12.06
N GLY A 37 -0.35 5.85 -13.32
CA GLY A 37 -0.85 7.18 -13.69
C GLY A 37 0.00 8.34 -13.18
N ASP A 38 -0.63 9.51 -13.15
CA ASP A 38 -0.02 10.76 -12.72
C ASP A 38 -0.17 10.95 -11.19
N PRO A 39 0.82 11.56 -10.53
CA PRO A 39 0.72 11.89 -9.11
C PRO A 39 -0.42 12.88 -8.84
N GLU A 40 -1.17 12.66 -7.76
CA GLU A 40 -2.14 13.64 -7.27
C GLU A 40 -1.45 14.58 -6.28
N ILE A 41 -1.54 15.89 -6.53
CA ILE A 41 -0.95 16.92 -5.66
C ILE A 41 -2.08 17.63 -4.91
N SER A 42 -1.88 17.89 -3.62
CA SER A 42 -2.88 18.59 -2.82
C SER A 42 -3.09 20.03 -3.34
N PRO A 43 -4.31 20.61 -3.20
CA PRO A 43 -4.56 21.99 -3.65
C PRO A 43 -3.61 23.04 -3.05
N GLY A 44 -3.08 22.78 -1.84
CA GLY A 44 -2.08 23.64 -1.18
C GLY A 44 -0.63 23.32 -1.54
N GLY A 45 -0.37 22.31 -2.37
CA GLY A 45 0.96 21.91 -2.81
C GLY A 45 1.84 21.24 -1.74
N CYS A 46 1.28 20.83 -0.59
CA CYS A 46 2.07 20.19 0.46
C CYS A 46 2.26 18.69 0.25
N TYR A 47 1.24 18.01 -0.29
CA TYR A 47 1.24 16.56 -0.36
C TYR A 47 1.25 16.10 -1.80
N ARG A 48 1.90 14.96 -2.02
CA ARG A 48 1.85 14.22 -3.26
C ARG A 48 1.48 12.78 -2.94
N VAL A 49 0.39 12.31 -3.52
CA VAL A 49 -0.03 10.91 -3.47
C VAL A 49 0.33 10.26 -4.79
N GLU A 50 1.03 9.15 -4.71
CA GLU A 50 1.32 8.30 -5.85
C GLU A 50 0.70 6.92 -5.67
N SER A 51 0.14 6.45 -6.77
CA SER A 51 -0.52 5.16 -6.94
C SER A 51 0.48 4.16 -7.50
N PHE A 52 0.50 2.93 -6.97
CA PHE A 52 1.43 1.89 -7.42
C PHE A 52 0.76 0.53 -7.61
N LYS A 53 1.19 -0.19 -8.65
CA LYS A 53 0.88 -1.60 -8.87
C LYS A 53 2.04 -2.44 -8.35
N PRO A 54 1.79 -3.40 -7.44
CA PRO A 54 2.86 -4.26 -6.94
C PRO A 54 3.42 -5.16 -8.06
N PHE A 55 4.74 -5.40 -8.02
CA PHE A 55 5.42 -6.27 -8.96
C PHE A 55 5.42 -7.72 -8.46
N TRP A 56 4.25 -8.34 -8.42
CA TRP A 56 4.13 -9.73 -7.95
C TRP A 56 4.71 -10.72 -8.96
N VAL A 57 5.65 -11.54 -8.50
CA VAL A 57 6.26 -12.59 -9.31
C VAL A 57 5.45 -13.87 -9.27
N LEU A 58 4.79 -14.14 -8.14
CA LEU A 58 3.85 -15.24 -8.03
C LEU A 58 2.45 -14.81 -8.51
N PRO A 59 1.61 -15.76 -8.95
CA PRO A 59 0.21 -15.48 -9.22
C PRO A 59 -0.50 -14.84 -8.03
N ASN A 60 -1.46 -13.94 -8.30
CA ASN A 60 -2.22 -13.16 -7.31
C ASN A 60 -2.73 -13.97 -6.11
N ILE A 61 -3.17 -15.21 -6.33
CA ILE A 61 -3.70 -16.11 -5.28
C ILE A 61 -2.67 -16.39 -4.16
N PHE A 62 -1.37 -16.24 -4.43
CA PHE A 62 -0.32 -16.43 -3.44
C PHE A 62 0.00 -15.17 -2.64
N HIS A 63 -0.75 -14.08 -2.79
CA HIS A 63 -0.59 -12.86 -2.01
C HIS A 63 -1.80 -12.68 -1.10
N ARG A 64 -1.55 -12.61 0.22
CA ARG A 64 -2.61 -12.46 1.22
C ARG A 64 -3.29 -11.11 1.08
N ARG A 65 -4.63 -11.08 1.08
CA ARG A 65 -5.40 -9.84 1.02
C ARG A 65 -5.62 -9.31 2.45
N PRO A 66 -5.08 -8.14 2.82
CA PRO A 66 -5.28 -7.58 4.14
C PRO A 66 -6.73 -7.12 4.31
N ASP A 67 -7.25 -7.23 5.53
CA ASP A 67 -8.54 -6.64 5.88
C ASP A 67 -8.39 -5.09 5.87
N PRO A 68 -9.21 -4.36 5.10
CA PRO A 68 -9.13 -2.89 5.03
C PRO A 68 -9.25 -2.19 6.38
N ASN A 69 -9.96 -2.80 7.34
CA ASN A 69 -10.18 -2.26 8.68
C ASN A 69 -9.25 -2.86 9.75
N GLU A 70 -8.39 -3.81 9.38
CA GLU A 70 -7.48 -4.54 10.28
C GLU A 70 -8.16 -5.23 11.48
N VAL A 71 -9.45 -5.54 11.36
CA VAL A 71 -10.24 -6.26 12.36
C VAL A 71 -10.03 -7.77 12.21
N HIS A 72 -9.90 -8.24 10.97
CA HIS A 72 -9.77 -9.64 10.64
C HIS A 72 -8.37 -10.00 10.16
N SER A 73 -8.00 -11.28 10.32
CA SER A 73 -6.77 -11.81 9.75
C SER A 73 -6.79 -11.71 8.22
N PRO A 74 -5.63 -11.48 7.57
CA PRO A 74 -5.55 -11.47 6.12
C PRO A 74 -6.12 -12.74 5.49
N GLU A 75 -6.81 -12.57 4.38
CA GLU A 75 -7.42 -13.66 3.63
C GLU A 75 -6.34 -14.44 2.85
N TRP A 76 -6.43 -15.76 2.93
CA TRP A 76 -5.59 -16.68 2.17
C TRP A 76 -6.25 -17.06 0.85
N PHE A 77 -5.43 -17.18 -0.19
CA PHE A 77 -5.87 -17.53 -1.54
C PHE A 77 -7.00 -16.63 -2.09
N PRO A 78 -6.87 -15.29 -1.96
CA PRO A 78 -7.90 -14.37 -2.42
C PRO A 78 -7.95 -14.30 -3.95
N TRP A 79 -9.09 -13.85 -4.45
CA TRP A 79 -9.19 -13.37 -5.82
C TRP A 79 -8.96 -11.85 -5.84
N TRP A 80 -7.80 -11.44 -6.37
CA TRP A 80 -7.49 -10.01 -6.55
C TRP A 80 -8.07 -9.50 -7.86
N GLY A 81 -8.86 -8.44 -7.81
CA GLY A 81 -9.32 -7.70 -8.98
C GLY A 81 -8.24 -6.76 -9.52
N TYR A 82 -7.95 -5.70 -8.77
CA TYR A 82 -6.94 -4.69 -9.11
C TYR A 82 -6.07 -4.36 -7.91
N PRO A 83 -4.97 -5.11 -7.67
CA PRO A 83 -4.10 -4.87 -6.53
C PRO A 83 -3.32 -3.56 -6.71
N GLY A 84 -3.37 -2.69 -5.70
CA GLY A 84 -2.62 -1.44 -5.69
C GLY A 84 -2.39 -0.89 -4.29
N PHE A 85 -1.45 0.03 -4.17
CA PHE A 85 -1.16 0.73 -2.92
C PHE A 85 -0.76 2.17 -3.18
N PHE A 86 -0.78 2.99 -2.14
CA PHE A 86 -0.43 4.40 -2.21
C PHE A 86 0.85 4.70 -1.44
N ARG A 87 1.62 5.66 -1.93
CA ARG A 87 2.66 6.35 -1.18
C ARG A 87 2.28 7.81 -1.03
N LEU A 88 2.37 8.33 0.18
CA LEU A 88 2.19 9.73 0.51
C LEU A 88 3.54 10.35 0.78
N TYR A 89 3.81 11.45 0.09
CA TYR A 89 5.04 12.21 0.25
C TYR A 89 4.72 13.64 0.68
N ASP A 90 5.66 14.25 1.40
CA ASP A 90 5.76 15.71 1.42
C ASP A 90 6.25 16.14 0.04
N HIS A 91 5.44 16.92 -0.66
CA HIS A 91 5.75 17.37 -2.01
C HIS A 91 6.91 18.37 -2.03
N ARG A 92 7.15 19.09 -0.94
CA ARG A 92 8.17 20.14 -0.83
C ARG A 92 9.56 19.54 -0.60
N THR A 93 9.64 18.50 0.23
CA THR A 93 10.89 17.85 0.62
C THR A 93 11.14 16.53 -0.11
N GLU A 94 10.13 16.01 -0.81
CA GLU A 94 10.11 14.68 -1.44
C GLU A 94 10.19 13.50 -0.45
N GLU A 95 10.09 13.77 0.86
CA GLU A 95 10.16 12.74 1.88
C GLU A 95 8.91 11.86 1.90
N LEU A 96 9.11 10.55 2.03
CA LEU A 96 8.02 9.60 2.20
C LEU A 96 7.44 9.73 3.62
N ILE A 97 6.18 10.13 3.70
CA ILE A 97 5.44 10.25 4.96
C ILE A 97 4.86 8.88 5.34
N SER A 98 4.20 8.21 4.39
CA SER A 98 3.55 6.93 4.64
C SER A 98 3.35 6.11 3.37
N GLU A 99 3.19 4.81 3.57
CA GLU A 99 2.90 3.85 2.51
C GLU A 99 1.79 2.91 2.99
N THR A 100 0.76 2.70 2.17
CA THR A 100 -0.34 1.81 2.53
C THR A 100 0.02 0.35 2.29
N LYS A 101 -0.75 -0.58 2.88
CA LYS A 101 -0.73 -1.98 2.43
C LYS A 101 -1.29 -2.07 0.99
N VAL A 102 -1.09 -3.22 0.36
CA VAL A 102 -1.75 -3.52 -0.92
C VAL A 102 -3.23 -3.76 -0.67
N HIS A 103 -4.08 -3.03 -1.37
CA HIS A 103 -5.54 -3.13 -1.33
C HIS A 103 -6.07 -3.53 -2.70
N ASP A 104 -7.25 -4.14 -2.71
CA ASP A 104 -7.96 -4.42 -3.96
C ASP A 104 -8.79 -3.19 -4.31
N TRP A 105 -8.40 -2.49 -5.37
CA TRP A 105 -8.97 -1.20 -5.73
C TRP A 105 -10.28 -1.29 -6.49
N ASP A 106 -10.64 -2.48 -6.99
CA ASP A 106 -11.82 -2.72 -7.84
C ASP A 106 -13.15 -2.26 -7.19
N SER A 107 -13.17 -2.04 -5.86
CA SER A 107 -14.36 -1.58 -5.14
C SER A 107 -14.14 -0.46 -4.10
N ILE A 108 -12.92 0.06 -3.93
CA ILE A 108 -12.58 0.87 -2.74
C ILE A 108 -11.96 2.24 -3.07
N VAL A 109 -11.44 2.43 -4.28
CA VAL A 109 -10.72 3.68 -4.63
C VAL A 109 -11.69 4.77 -5.06
N GLU A 110 -11.57 5.91 -4.38
CA GLU A 110 -12.24 7.16 -4.74
C GLU A 110 -11.19 8.28 -4.86
N LYS A 111 -11.63 9.48 -5.27
CA LYS A 111 -10.76 10.67 -5.30
C LYS A 111 -10.06 10.89 -3.95
N VAL A 112 -8.80 11.32 -4.00
CA VAL A 112 -8.04 11.62 -2.79
C VAL A 112 -8.70 12.78 -2.03
N SER A 113 -8.99 12.55 -0.76
CA SER A 113 -9.37 13.55 0.21
C SER A 113 -8.15 13.92 1.05
N TRP A 114 -7.85 15.22 1.11
CA TRP A 114 -6.66 15.76 1.76
C TRP A 114 -6.81 15.99 3.26
N GLY A 115 -7.94 15.57 3.83
CA GLY A 115 -8.12 15.58 5.28
C GLY A 115 -8.61 16.90 5.86
N GLY A 116 -9.35 17.70 5.09
CA GLY A 116 -10.00 18.93 5.54
C GLY A 116 -10.86 18.72 6.79
N GLY A 117 -10.27 18.98 7.97
CA GLY A 117 -10.88 18.78 9.28
C GLY A 117 -10.67 17.39 9.91
N SER A 118 -10.33 16.35 9.14
CA SER A 118 -10.05 15.01 9.68
C SER A 118 -8.56 14.78 10.00
N GLY A 119 -7.66 15.60 9.45
CA GLY A 119 -6.21 15.48 9.65
C GLY A 119 -5.60 14.21 9.03
N GLN A 120 -6.27 13.61 8.05
CA GLN A 120 -5.84 12.36 7.40
C GLN A 120 -6.08 12.44 5.89
N VAL A 121 -5.04 12.11 5.11
CA VAL A 121 -5.15 11.87 3.67
C VAL A 121 -5.74 10.49 3.42
N ARG A 122 -6.79 10.42 2.61
CA ARG A 122 -7.55 9.19 2.33
C ARG A 122 -7.95 9.08 0.87
N SER A 123 -8.09 7.86 0.37
CA SER A 123 -8.81 7.56 -0.88
C SER A 123 -9.94 6.60 -0.55
N GLY A 124 -11.18 7.05 -0.69
CA GLY A 124 -12.37 6.30 -0.24
C GLY A 124 -12.23 5.88 1.23
N MET A 125 -12.24 4.58 1.48
CA MET A 125 -12.05 4.02 2.83
C MET A 125 -10.58 3.90 3.25
N ILE A 126 -9.64 3.87 2.30
CA ILE A 126 -8.22 3.64 2.55
C ILE A 126 -7.61 4.88 3.23
N ARG A 127 -7.03 4.68 4.42
CA ARG A 127 -6.22 5.70 5.10
C ARG A 127 -4.82 5.65 4.52
N ILE A 128 -4.40 6.73 3.88
CA ILE A 128 -3.07 6.82 3.25
C ILE A 128 -2.04 7.26 4.29
N GLY A 129 -2.33 8.34 5.02
CA GLY A 129 -1.43 8.85 6.04
C GLY A 129 -1.95 10.08 6.78
N PRO A 130 -1.25 10.49 7.85
CA PRO A 130 -1.58 11.69 8.60
C PRO A 130 -1.19 12.95 7.83
N ASN A 131 -1.86 14.06 8.17
CA ASN A 131 -1.43 15.38 7.72
C ASN A 131 -0.25 15.85 8.57
N LEU A 132 0.69 16.53 7.93
CA LEU A 132 1.78 17.26 8.58
C LEU A 132 1.23 18.51 9.31
N PRO A 133 1.76 18.82 10.51
CA PRO A 133 1.26 19.92 11.34
C PRO A 133 1.51 21.32 10.74
N ASP A 134 2.51 21.45 9.86
CA ASP A 134 2.90 22.70 9.21
C ASP A 134 2.21 22.92 7.86
N CYS A 135 1.46 21.95 7.36
CA CYS A 135 0.63 22.12 6.17
C CYS A 135 -0.79 22.58 6.57
N ILE A 136 -0.96 23.91 6.62
CA ILE A 136 -2.24 24.55 6.95
C ILE A 136 -3.02 24.77 5.66
N GLY A 137 -4.14 24.06 5.45
CA GLY A 137 -5.06 24.41 4.35
C GLY A 137 -5.81 23.28 3.65
N ASP A 138 -5.99 22.11 4.26
CA ASP A 138 -6.68 20.96 3.64
C ASP A 138 -8.18 21.16 3.34
N ILE A 139 -8.67 22.40 3.31
CA ILE A 139 -10.02 22.73 2.89
C ILE A 139 -10.01 23.02 1.39
N PRO A 140 -10.63 22.18 0.54
CA PRO A 140 -10.96 22.61 -0.81
C PRO A 140 -12.01 23.73 -0.68
N GLY A 141 -11.55 25.00 -0.72
CA GLY A 141 -12.43 26.17 -0.77
C GLY A 141 -12.09 27.39 0.10
N LYS A 142 -11.05 27.40 0.95
CA LYS A 142 -10.68 28.62 1.70
C LYS A 142 -9.42 29.28 1.13
N VAL A 143 -9.61 30.06 0.07
CA VAL A 143 -8.77 31.24 -0.18
C VAL A 143 -8.94 32.16 1.04
N ARG A 144 -7.87 32.33 1.83
CA ARG A 144 -7.82 33.37 2.85
C ARG A 144 -7.93 34.71 2.12
N ARG A 145 -9.11 35.35 2.15
CA ARG A 145 -9.19 36.79 1.87
C ARG A 145 -8.36 37.48 2.95
N GLU A 146 -7.28 38.13 2.51
CA GLU A 146 -6.48 39.02 3.33
C GLU A 146 -7.39 40.07 3.98
N GLN A 147 -7.21 40.26 5.28
CA GLN A 147 -7.73 41.42 6.01
C GLN A 147 -6.69 42.53 5.96
#